data_AF-A0A4R8LRU3-F1
#
_entry.id   AF-A0A4R8LRU3-F1
#
_cell.length_a   1.000
_cell.length_b   1.000
_cell.length_c   1.000
_cell.angle_alpha   90.00
_cell.angle_beta   90.00
_cell.angle_gamma   90.00
#
_symmetry.space_group_name_H-M   'P 1'
#
loop_
_entity.id
_entity.type
_entity.pdbx_description
1 polymer ?
#
loop_
_entity_poly.entity_id
_entity_poly.type
_entity_poly.pdbx_seq_one_letter_code
_entity_poly.pdbx_strand_id
1 'polypeptide(L)'
;MAMPASGADNQPALNAVCVAASVAASVAVGDGRDSAIARGSPAQAMARTAGFADIDWSSAWFSQFAARGARWQRAAQAGATALLAEMNADALQCGHLTGRGARLSFIAQHELPSGATYEAHIAATGCVPTRHNLHDFFNALSWFQFPRIKAALSARGTAAIDALGVGPTRGSTRDALTVFDENAVLFACSDRALAAALRAFDWRELFVARRDAWGAQCEVRCFGHALLEKLVAPYKACTAHAWIVEVPAAYFASDVAARDAWLDDAVSRALLTAGELTGRVFAPLPVLGIPGWWPANDAPSFYDDQSVFRAGRRAERPRSRDGKIAASKAGQAVAALPATAGEGEESPDSTGQGDG
;
A
#
# COMPACT_ATOMS: atom_id res chain seq x y z
N MET A 1 -49.22 16.20 45.99
CA MET A 1 -48.83 15.55 47.27
C MET A 1 -49.24 14.09 47.14
N ALA A 2 -48.45 13.03 47.21
CA ALA A 2 -47.02 12.75 47.13
C ALA A 2 -46.92 11.22 46.84
N MET A 3 -45.83 10.80 46.16
CA MET A 3 -45.03 9.54 46.24
C MET A 3 -45.45 8.41 47.22
N PRO A 4 -45.14 7.12 46.93
CA PRO A 4 -43.76 6.54 46.86
C PRO A 4 -43.49 5.66 45.61
N ALA A 5 -42.29 5.60 45.00
CA ALA A 5 -41.01 4.92 45.37
C ALA A 5 -41.16 3.40 45.63
N SER A 6 -40.35 2.44 45.17
CA SER A 6 -39.07 2.38 44.44
C SER A 6 -38.89 0.90 44.00
N GLY A 7 -38.23 0.62 42.88
CA GLY A 7 -37.77 -0.73 42.51
C GLY A 7 -36.79 -0.65 41.34
N ALA A 8 -35.51 -0.84 41.65
CA ALA A 8 -34.39 -0.66 40.74
C ALA A 8 -34.20 -1.87 39.80
N ASP A 9 -34.22 -1.62 38.49
CA ASP A 9 -33.76 -2.57 37.48
C ASP A 9 -32.24 -2.43 37.28
N ASN A 10 -31.55 -3.54 37.51
CA ASN A 10 -30.11 -3.69 37.39
C ASN A 10 -29.81 -4.44 36.09
N GLN A 11 -29.38 -3.73 35.05
CA GLN A 11 -28.97 -4.28 33.76
C GLN A 11 -27.43 -4.40 33.72
N PRO A 12 -26.83 -5.58 33.49
CA PRO A 12 -25.43 -5.63 33.11
C PRO A 12 -25.30 -5.43 31.60
N ALA A 13 -24.57 -4.39 31.22
CA ALA A 13 -24.08 -4.16 29.87
C ALA A 13 -23.06 -5.25 29.48
N LEU A 14 -23.25 -5.88 28.32
CA LEU A 14 -22.27 -6.77 27.70
C LEU A 14 -21.60 -6.04 26.53
N ASN A 15 -20.31 -5.75 26.70
CA ASN A 15 -19.42 -5.15 25.73
C ASN A 15 -19.21 -6.06 24.51
N ALA A 16 -19.54 -5.56 23.32
CA ALA A 16 -19.05 -6.10 22.05
C ALA A 16 -17.78 -5.34 21.65
N VAL A 17 -16.62 -5.99 21.79
CA VAL A 17 -15.33 -5.47 21.33
C VAL A 17 -15.18 -5.83 19.85
N CYS A 18 -15.37 -4.85 18.96
CA CYS A 18 -15.01 -4.94 17.55
C CYS A 18 -13.63 -4.28 17.37
N VAL A 19 -12.63 -5.08 16.97
CA VAL A 19 -11.24 -4.64 16.82
C VAL A 19 -11.08 -3.80 15.56
N ALA A 20 -11.22 -2.48 15.71
CA ALA A 20 -10.58 -1.51 14.82
C ALA A 20 -9.11 -1.38 15.26
N ALA A 21 -8.18 -1.75 14.38
CA ALA A 21 -6.76 -1.52 14.61
C ALA A 21 -6.48 -0.02 14.48
N SER A 22 -6.56 0.69 15.60
CA SER A 22 -6.13 2.08 15.73
C SER A 22 -4.66 2.13 16.14
N VAL A 23 -3.94 3.04 15.51
CA VAL A 23 -2.52 3.35 15.70
C VAL A 23 -2.24 3.67 17.18
N ALA A 24 -1.49 2.80 17.87
CA ALA A 24 -0.98 3.08 19.20
C ALA A 24 0.45 3.63 19.11
N ALA A 25 0.58 4.95 19.30
CA ALA A 25 1.85 5.57 19.65
C ALA A 25 2.17 5.23 21.11
N SER A 26 3.21 4.42 21.35
CA SER A 26 3.72 4.19 22.71
C SER A 26 4.57 5.38 23.16
N VAL A 27 4.04 6.17 24.11
CA VAL A 27 4.84 7.05 24.97
C VAL A 27 5.06 6.29 26.28
N ALA A 28 6.34 6.01 26.60
CA ALA A 28 6.72 5.39 27.85
C ALA A 28 6.65 6.42 29.00
N VAL A 29 5.91 6.09 30.06
CA VAL A 29 5.89 6.83 31.33
C VAL A 29 6.95 6.23 32.24
N GLY A 30 7.95 7.03 32.61
CA GLY A 30 8.90 6.75 33.69
C GLY A 30 8.70 7.78 34.80
N ASP A 31 8.58 7.30 36.03
CA ASP A 31 8.27 8.09 37.22
C ASP A 31 9.54 8.62 37.92
N GLY A 32 9.51 9.90 38.29
CA GLY A 32 10.12 10.46 39.51
C GLY A 32 11.62 10.81 39.57
N ARG A 33 11.96 12.09 39.36
CA ARG A 33 12.25 13.12 40.41
C ARG A 33 13.33 14.16 40.03
N ASP A 34 12.98 15.40 40.37
CA ASP A 34 13.78 16.61 40.64
C ASP A 34 14.75 17.16 39.59
N SER A 35 14.37 18.28 38.95
CA SER A 35 14.77 19.64 39.35
C SER A 35 14.56 20.65 38.22
N ALA A 36 14.19 21.87 38.61
CA ALA A 36 13.70 22.97 37.78
C ALA A 36 14.70 23.47 36.71
N ILE A 37 14.16 23.96 35.58
CA ILE A 37 14.45 25.27 34.98
C ILE A 37 13.39 25.54 33.89
N ALA A 38 12.65 26.63 34.07
CA ALA A 38 11.63 27.12 33.16
C ALA A 38 12.24 27.70 31.87
N ARG A 39 11.82 27.20 30.70
CA ARG A 39 11.80 27.91 29.41
C ARG A 39 10.58 27.45 28.62
N GLY A 40 9.73 28.40 28.25
CA GLY A 40 8.39 28.15 27.71
C GLY A 40 8.37 27.42 26.36
N SER A 41 7.52 26.39 26.27
CA SER A 41 7.09 25.78 25.01
C SER A 41 5.95 26.59 24.39
N PRO A 42 6.04 27.04 23.12
CA PRO A 42 4.87 27.43 22.38
C PRO A 42 4.15 26.17 21.87
N ALA A 43 2.95 25.95 22.43
CA ALA A 43 1.79 25.24 21.90
C ALA A 43 2.00 24.28 20.72
N GLN A 44 1.78 22.99 20.97
CA GLN A 44 1.33 22.05 19.95
C GLN A 44 0.01 22.58 19.36
N ALA A 45 0.08 23.21 18.19
CA ALA A 45 -1.10 23.44 17.38
C ALA A 45 -1.73 22.07 17.12
N MET A 46 -2.98 21.88 17.54
CA MET A 46 -3.75 20.69 17.16
C MET A 46 -3.76 20.66 15.62
N ALA A 47 -2.99 19.75 15.04
CA ALA A 47 -2.91 19.62 13.59
C ALA A 47 -4.33 19.36 13.08
N ARG A 48 -4.83 20.26 12.23
CA ARG A 48 -6.14 20.11 11.61
C ARG A 48 -6.13 18.79 10.83
N THR A 49 -7.08 17.89 11.10
CA THR A 49 -7.25 16.68 10.30
C THR A 49 -7.53 17.10 8.86
N ALA A 50 -6.72 16.60 7.92
CA ALA A 50 -6.91 16.86 6.50
C ALA A 50 -8.27 16.32 6.03
N GLY A 51 -8.92 17.04 5.11
CA GLY A 51 -10.19 16.66 4.50
C GLY A 51 -10.11 16.62 2.98
N PHE A 52 -11.22 16.33 2.31
CA PHE A 52 -11.27 16.20 0.85
C PHE A 52 -10.77 17.45 0.12
N ALA A 53 -11.04 18.65 0.62
CA ALA A 53 -10.59 19.90 0.01
C ALA A 53 -9.06 20.09 0.01
N ASP A 54 -8.35 19.33 0.85
CA ASP A 54 -6.90 19.47 1.04
C ASP A 54 -6.09 18.61 0.06
N ILE A 55 -6.75 17.78 -0.76
CA ILE A 55 -6.06 16.94 -1.75
C ILE A 55 -5.56 17.82 -2.91
N ASP A 56 -4.24 17.89 -3.05
CA ASP A 56 -3.57 18.54 -4.18
C ASP A 56 -3.15 17.51 -5.24
N TRP A 57 -3.93 17.39 -6.31
CA TRP A 57 -3.67 16.46 -7.41
C TRP A 57 -2.43 16.79 -8.25
N SER A 58 -1.80 17.96 -8.06
CA SER A 58 -0.53 18.29 -8.72
C SER A 58 0.68 17.60 -8.06
N SER A 59 0.51 17.12 -6.83
CA SER A 59 1.55 16.39 -6.10
C SER A 59 1.89 15.04 -6.76
N ALA A 60 3.18 14.74 -6.88
CA ALA A 60 3.68 13.58 -7.64
C ALA A 60 3.09 12.24 -7.16
N TRP A 61 2.91 12.07 -5.84
CA TRP A 61 2.37 10.84 -5.24
C TRP A 61 0.87 10.60 -5.49
N PHE A 62 0.14 11.61 -5.99
CA PHE A 62 -1.27 11.49 -6.37
C PHE A 62 -1.48 11.41 -7.89
N SER A 63 -0.44 11.62 -8.69
CA SER A 63 -0.52 11.76 -10.15
C SER A 63 -1.27 10.61 -10.84
N GLN A 64 -1.02 9.36 -10.46
CA GLN A 64 -1.68 8.17 -11.00
C GLN A 64 -3.21 8.19 -10.80
N PHE A 65 -3.70 8.83 -9.74
CA PHE A 65 -5.12 8.91 -9.42
C PHE A 65 -5.79 10.18 -9.95
N ALA A 66 -5.03 11.18 -10.42
CA ALA A 66 -5.48 12.57 -10.54
C ALA A 66 -6.78 12.75 -11.33
N ALA A 67 -6.92 12.09 -12.49
CA ALA A 67 -8.11 12.25 -13.34
C ALA A 67 -9.40 11.80 -12.65
N ARG A 68 -9.40 10.59 -12.06
CA ARG A 68 -10.54 10.03 -11.33
C ARG A 68 -10.72 10.72 -9.98
N GLY A 69 -9.61 10.89 -9.26
CA GLY A 69 -9.54 11.50 -7.95
C GLY A 69 -10.12 12.91 -7.92
N ALA A 70 -9.78 13.77 -8.89
CA ALA A 70 -10.32 15.13 -8.95
C ALA A 70 -11.84 15.16 -9.17
N ARG A 71 -12.38 14.25 -9.97
CA ARG A 71 -13.84 14.11 -10.15
C ARG A 71 -14.51 13.65 -8.86
N TRP A 72 -13.98 12.59 -8.25
CA TRP A 72 -14.54 12.06 -7.01
C TRP A 72 -14.39 13.02 -5.83
N GLN A 73 -13.31 13.81 -5.76
CA GLN A 73 -13.12 14.83 -4.73
C GLN A 73 -14.27 15.86 -4.77
N ARG A 74 -14.66 16.33 -5.96
CA ARG A 74 -15.82 17.23 -6.13
C ARG A 74 -17.11 16.58 -5.63
N ALA A 75 -17.33 15.30 -5.94
CA ALA A 75 -18.49 14.57 -5.46
C ALA A 75 -18.46 14.35 -3.94
N ALA A 76 -17.30 14.04 -3.36
CA ALA A 76 -17.11 13.92 -1.92
C ALA A 76 -17.41 15.24 -1.20
N GLN A 77 -17.06 16.38 -1.78
CA GLN A 77 -17.41 17.69 -1.24
C GLN A 77 -18.92 18.00 -1.34
N ALA A 78 -19.62 17.43 -2.32
CA ALA A 78 -21.08 17.52 -2.43
C ALA A 78 -21.83 16.60 -1.45
N GLY A 79 -21.19 15.50 -1.02
CA GLY A 79 -21.69 14.63 0.06
C GLY A 79 -21.46 13.14 -0.19
N ALA A 80 -21.70 12.33 0.85
CA ALA A 80 -21.47 10.88 0.81
C ALA A 80 -22.25 10.17 -0.31
N THR A 81 -23.52 10.55 -0.52
CA THR A 81 -24.37 9.96 -1.58
C THR A 81 -23.83 10.27 -2.98
N ALA A 82 -23.37 11.50 -3.22
CA ALA A 82 -22.80 11.89 -4.51
C ALA A 82 -21.50 11.13 -4.79
N LEU A 83 -20.65 10.97 -3.77
CA LEU A 83 -19.43 10.17 -3.88
C LEU A 83 -19.73 8.70 -4.24
N LEU A 84 -20.65 8.06 -3.53
CA LEU A 84 -21.04 6.67 -3.80
C LEU A 84 -21.63 6.50 -5.22
N ALA A 85 -22.41 7.48 -5.70
CA ALA A 85 -22.94 7.46 -7.05
C ALA A 85 -21.82 7.49 -8.11
N GLU A 86 -20.83 8.37 -7.96
CA GLU A 86 -19.67 8.44 -8.87
C GLU A 86 -18.80 7.17 -8.83
N MET A 87 -18.58 6.62 -7.64
CA MET A 87 -17.83 5.36 -7.47
C MET A 87 -18.54 4.19 -8.16
N ASN A 88 -19.86 4.08 -8.00
CA ASN A 88 -20.65 3.01 -8.62
C ASN A 88 -20.82 3.18 -10.14
N ALA A 89 -20.94 4.41 -10.64
CA ALA A 89 -20.95 4.67 -12.08
C ALA A 89 -19.65 4.18 -12.74
N ASP A 90 -18.52 4.47 -12.11
CA ASP A 90 -17.22 3.98 -12.57
C ASP A 90 -17.10 2.45 -12.45
N ALA A 91 -17.55 1.86 -11.34
CA ALA A 91 -17.49 0.43 -11.11
C ALA A 91 -18.30 -0.35 -12.16
N LEU A 92 -19.47 0.18 -12.53
CA LEU A 92 -20.29 -0.35 -13.61
C LEU A 92 -19.56 -0.26 -14.96
N GLN A 93 -18.92 0.87 -15.26
CA GLN A 93 -18.23 1.09 -16.53
C GLN A 93 -17.01 0.17 -16.71
N CYS A 94 -16.20 -0.01 -15.66
CA CYS A 94 -14.97 -0.78 -15.76
C CYS A 94 -15.18 -2.30 -15.59
N GLY A 95 -16.28 -2.71 -14.95
CA GLY A 95 -16.63 -4.11 -14.74
C GLY A 95 -15.60 -4.92 -13.94
N HIS A 96 -14.82 -4.26 -13.07
CA HIS A 96 -13.83 -4.93 -12.24
C HIS A 96 -14.46 -5.96 -11.30
N LEU A 97 -13.68 -6.99 -10.97
CA LEU A 97 -14.10 -8.09 -10.10
C LEU A 97 -13.30 -8.07 -8.79
N THR A 98 -13.93 -8.54 -7.72
CA THR A 98 -13.26 -8.76 -6.42
C THR A 98 -12.65 -10.16 -6.34
N GLY A 99 -12.04 -10.50 -5.20
CA GLY A 99 -11.26 -11.73 -5.04
C GLY A 99 -12.03 -13.05 -5.25
N ARG A 100 -13.36 -13.04 -5.15
CA ARG A 100 -14.23 -14.20 -5.44
C ARG A 100 -15.03 -14.05 -6.73
N GLY A 101 -14.64 -13.13 -7.60
CA GLY A 101 -15.27 -12.94 -8.92
C GLY A 101 -16.60 -12.17 -8.89
N ALA A 102 -17.01 -11.61 -7.74
CA ALA A 102 -18.15 -10.72 -7.67
C ALA A 102 -17.82 -9.36 -8.30
N ARG A 103 -18.81 -8.70 -8.91
CA ARG A 103 -18.62 -7.37 -9.49
C ARG A 103 -18.37 -6.36 -8.39
N LEU A 104 -17.35 -5.51 -8.58
CA LEU A 104 -17.06 -4.41 -7.67
C LEU A 104 -18.24 -3.43 -7.64
N SER A 105 -18.66 -3.05 -6.44
CA SER A 105 -19.58 -1.94 -6.18
C SER A 105 -19.29 -1.34 -4.81
N PHE A 106 -19.92 -0.21 -4.48
CA PHE A 106 -19.71 0.51 -3.24
C PHE A 106 -21.04 0.78 -2.56
N ILE A 107 -21.09 0.57 -1.24
CA ILE A 107 -22.27 0.84 -0.40
C ILE A 107 -21.87 1.76 0.76
N ALA A 108 -22.83 2.45 1.35
CA ALA A 108 -22.57 3.21 2.57
C ALA A 108 -22.21 2.26 3.72
N GLN A 109 -21.31 2.69 4.62
CA GLN A 109 -20.88 1.85 5.74
C GLN A 109 -22.02 1.32 6.62
N HIS A 110 -23.12 2.07 6.77
CA HIS A 110 -24.26 1.67 7.58
C HIS A 110 -25.15 0.61 6.91
N GLU A 111 -24.93 0.31 5.62
CA GLU A 111 -25.61 -0.76 4.89
C GLU A 111 -24.90 -2.12 5.07
N LEU A 112 -23.71 -2.15 5.68
CA LEU A 112 -23.05 -3.39 6.08
C LEU A 112 -23.94 -4.12 7.11
N PRO A 113 -24.37 -5.37 6.85
CA PRO A 113 -25.24 -6.10 7.77
C PRO A 113 -24.60 -6.29 9.15
N SER A 114 -25.42 -6.20 10.20
CA SER A 114 -24.96 -6.46 11.57
C SER A 114 -24.36 -7.87 11.68
N GLY A 115 -23.17 -7.97 12.28
CA GLY A 115 -22.43 -9.23 12.43
C GLY A 115 -21.60 -9.65 11.21
N ALA A 116 -21.77 -9.01 10.05
CA ALA A 116 -20.88 -9.24 8.91
C ALA A 116 -19.55 -8.50 9.10
N THR A 117 -18.43 -9.19 8.87
CA THR A 117 -17.14 -8.50 8.79
C THR A 117 -16.99 -7.82 7.42
N TYR A 118 -16.20 -6.76 7.38
CA TYR A 118 -15.90 -6.01 6.16
C TYR A 118 -15.41 -6.91 5.02
N GLU A 119 -14.42 -7.75 5.31
CA GLU A 119 -13.79 -8.64 4.33
C GLU A 119 -14.73 -9.76 3.86
N ALA A 120 -15.54 -10.32 4.78
CA ALA A 120 -16.49 -11.38 4.43
C ALA A 120 -17.61 -10.83 3.54
N HIS A 121 -18.07 -9.60 3.80
CA HIS A 121 -19.08 -8.96 2.97
C HIS A 121 -18.57 -8.74 1.54
N ILE A 122 -17.39 -8.12 1.38
CA ILE A 122 -16.77 -7.91 0.05
C ILE A 122 -16.59 -9.21 -0.71
N ALA A 123 -16.13 -10.26 -0.02
CA ALA A 123 -15.92 -11.57 -0.63
C ALA A 123 -17.23 -12.21 -1.12
N ALA A 124 -18.33 -12.01 -0.38
CA ALA A 124 -19.62 -12.59 -0.71
C ALA A 124 -20.38 -11.81 -1.80
N THR A 125 -20.28 -10.47 -1.79
CA THR A 125 -21.18 -9.61 -2.60
C THR A 125 -20.44 -8.77 -3.64
N GLY A 126 -19.14 -8.52 -3.46
CA GLY A 126 -18.40 -7.53 -4.23
C GLY A 126 -18.64 -6.09 -3.80
N CYS A 127 -19.58 -5.85 -2.89
CA CYS A 127 -19.88 -4.53 -2.35
C CYS A 127 -18.83 -4.12 -1.31
N VAL A 128 -18.22 -2.94 -1.49
CA VAL A 128 -17.25 -2.36 -0.57
C VAL A 128 -17.95 -1.36 0.36
N PRO A 129 -18.10 -1.67 1.67
CA PRO A 129 -18.59 -0.70 2.64
C PRO A 129 -17.67 0.53 2.68
N THR A 130 -18.25 1.72 2.55
CA THR A 130 -17.48 2.95 2.37
C THR A 130 -17.98 4.02 3.34
N ARG A 131 -17.07 4.52 4.18
CA ARG A 131 -17.25 5.70 5.03
C ARG A 131 -16.89 6.96 4.25
N HIS A 132 -17.50 8.08 4.61
CA HIS A 132 -17.21 9.37 3.98
C HIS A 132 -15.97 10.02 4.61
N ASN A 133 -14.79 9.44 4.36
CA ASN A 133 -13.49 9.93 4.82
C ASN A 133 -12.40 9.73 3.76
N LEU A 134 -11.20 10.28 4.00
CA LEU A 134 -10.05 10.16 3.08
C LEU A 134 -9.57 8.71 2.95
N HIS A 135 -9.57 7.98 4.06
CA HIS A 135 -9.13 6.58 4.10
C HIS A 135 -9.87 5.69 3.09
N ASP A 136 -11.20 5.66 3.17
CA ASP A 136 -12.03 4.82 2.32
C ASP A 136 -12.11 5.39 0.89
N PHE A 137 -11.94 6.70 0.72
CA PHE A 137 -11.80 7.34 -0.58
C PHE A 137 -10.55 6.85 -1.33
N PHE A 138 -9.38 6.83 -0.69
CA PHE A 138 -8.16 6.29 -1.31
C PHE A 138 -8.21 4.77 -1.46
N ASN A 139 -8.85 4.05 -0.53
CA ASN A 139 -9.10 2.62 -0.69
C ASN A 139 -9.94 2.34 -1.94
N ALA A 140 -11.01 3.11 -2.17
CA ALA A 140 -11.81 2.98 -3.38
C ALA A 140 -11.00 3.28 -4.65
N LEU A 141 -10.16 4.34 -4.66
CA LEU A 141 -9.30 4.64 -5.81
C LEU A 141 -8.34 3.49 -6.14
N SER A 142 -7.82 2.79 -5.14
CA SER A 142 -6.91 1.66 -5.34
C SER A 142 -7.54 0.50 -6.12
N TRP A 143 -8.85 0.26 -5.95
CA TRP A 143 -9.59 -0.76 -6.71
C TRP A 143 -9.62 -0.50 -8.21
N PHE A 144 -9.45 0.76 -8.63
CA PHE A 144 -9.47 1.13 -10.05
C PHE A 144 -8.08 1.30 -10.64
N GLN A 145 -7.11 1.73 -9.83
CA GLN A 145 -5.73 1.84 -10.29
C GLN A 145 -5.06 0.48 -10.42
N PHE A 146 -5.33 -0.43 -9.48
CA PHE A 146 -4.71 -1.75 -9.40
C PHE A 146 -5.77 -2.85 -9.14
N PRO A 147 -6.71 -3.05 -10.07
CA PRO A 147 -7.83 -3.96 -9.87
C PRO A 147 -7.40 -5.41 -9.63
N ARG A 148 -6.37 -5.90 -10.32
CA ARG A 148 -5.91 -7.30 -10.14
C ARG A 148 -5.22 -7.46 -8.80
N ILE A 149 -4.41 -6.50 -8.37
CA ILE A 149 -3.78 -6.55 -7.04
C ILE A 149 -4.86 -6.55 -5.95
N LYS A 150 -5.85 -5.66 -6.01
CA LYS A 150 -6.92 -5.61 -4.99
C LYS A 150 -7.76 -6.89 -4.97
N ALA A 151 -8.07 -7.47 -6.14
CA ALA A 151 -8.72 -8.77 -6.22
C ALA A 151 -7.85 -9.87 -5.57
N ALA A 152 -6.54 -9.91 -5.85
CA ALA A 152 -5.62 -10.87 -5.27
C ALA A 152 -5.49 -10.73 -3.74
N LEU A 153 -5.38 -9.51 -3.22
CA LEU A 153 -5.36 -9.24 -1.78
C LEU A 153 -6.66 -9.69 -1.10
N SER A 154 -7.81 -9.37 -1.70
CA SER A 154 -9.12 -9.80 -1.22
C SER A 154 -9.22 -11.33 -1.21
N ALA A 155 -8.85 -12.01 -2.30
CA ALA A 155 -8.90 -13.47 -2.40
C ALA A 155 -8.03 -14.14 -1.32
N ARG A 156 -6.79 -13.67 -1.15
CA ARG A 156 -5.88 -14.20 -0.12
C ARG A 156 -6.34 -13.91 1.29
N GLY A 157 -6.86 -12.70 1.54
CA GLY A 157 -7.40 -12.31 2.83
C GLY A 157 -8.57 -13.20 3.23
N THR A 158 -9.51 -13.44 2.31
CA THR A 158 -10.63 -14.35 2.52
C THR A 158 -10.17 -15.78 2.74
N ALA A 159 -9.27 -16.32 1.91
CA ALA A 159 -8.77 -17.68 2.08
C ALA A 159 -8.08 -17.88 3.45
N ALA A 160 -7.37 -16.87 3.95
CA ALA A 160 -6.78 -16.91 5.28
C ALA A 160 -7.83 -16.88 6.41
N ILE A 161 -8.93 -16.16 6.22
CA ILE A 161 -10.07 -16.16 7.15
C ILE A 161 -10.79 -17.52 7.12
N ASP A 162 -11.00 -18.10 5.93
CA ASP A 162 -11.64 -19.42 5.79
C ASP A 162 -10.81 -20.51 6.51
N ALA A 163 -9.48 -20.43 6.42
CA ALA A 163 -8.58 -21.41 7.02
C ALA A 163 -8.42 -21.29 8.54
N LEU A 164 -8.38 -20.05 9.07
CA LEU A 164 -8.06 -19.78 10.49
C LEU A 164 -9.27 -19.32 11.31
N GLY A 165 -10.41 -19.09 10.67
CA GLY A 165 -11.58 -18.47 11.26
C GLY A 165 -11.43 -16.97 11.51
N VAL A 166 -12.53 -16.37 11.94
CA VAL A 166 -12.57 -14.96 12.39
C VAL A 166 -12.09 -14.93 13.84
N GLY A 167 -10.77 -14.86 14.03
CA GLY A 167 -10.13 -14.79 15.35
C GLY A 167 -9.30 -13.51 15.57
N PRO A 168 -8.93 -13.20 16.84
CA PRO A 168 -8.12 -12.04 17.19
C PRO A 168 -6.67 -12.14 16.67
N THR A 169 -6.17 -13.36 16.47
CA THR A 169 -4.83 -13.61 15.93
C THR A 169 -4.88 -13.57 14.41
N ARG A 170 -4.58 -12.40 13.82
CA ARG A 170 -4.32 -12.26 12.40
C ARG A 170 -2.99 -12.97 12.12
N GLY A 171 -3.01 -14.11 11.43
CA GLY A 171 -1.78 -14.82 11.08
C GLY A 171 -0.81 -13.91 10.30
N SER A 172 0.49 -14.26 10.27
CA SER A 172 1.57 -13.51 9.61
C SER A 172 1.22 -13.02 8.20
N THR A 173 0.51 -13.84 7.42
CA THR A 173 0.04 -13.51 6.08
C THR A 173 -1.04 -12.43 6.09
N ARG A 174 -2.02 -12.48 7.00
CA ARG A 174 -3.05 -11.44 7.10
C ARG A 174 -2.43 -10.09 7.48
N ASP A 175 -1.49 -10.09 8.42
CA ASP A 175 -0.75 -8.87 8.78
C ASP A 175 0.04 -8.30 7.60
N ALA A 176 0.73 -9.16 6.84
CA ALA A 176 1.46 -8.73 5.65
C ALA A 176 0.53 -8.15 4.56
N LEU A 177 -0.65 -8.76 4.34
CA LEU A 177 -1.64 -8.27 3.39
C LEU A 177 -2.26 -6.93 3.86
N THR A 178 -2.52 -6.77 5.15
CA THR A 178 -2.99 -5.49 5.71
C THR A 178 -1.93 -4.40 5.54
N VAL A 179 -0.67 -4.69 5.86
CA VAL A 179 0.44 -3.74 5.64
C VAL A 179 0.56 -3.38 4.16
N PHE A 180 0.37 -4.35 3.27
CA PHE A 180 0.34 -4.11 1.83
C PHE A 180 -0.76 -3.10 1.48
N ASP A 181 -1.99 -3.39 1.89
CA ASP A 181 -3.16 -2.58 1.50
C ASP A 181 -3.14 -1.18 2.10
N GLU A 182 -2.60 -1.02 3.32
CA GLU A 182 -2.60 0.26 4.03
C GLU A 182 -1.41 1.15 3.67
N ASN A 183 -0.19 0.61 3.54
CA ASN A 183 1.02 1.43 3.57
C ASN A 183 2.07 1.06 2.51
N ALA A 184 1.74 0.20 1.54
CA ALA A 184 2.71 -0.20 0.53
C ALA A 184 2.92 0.82 -0.59
N VAL A 185 4.10 0.71 -1.18
CA VAL A 185 4.43 1.27 -2.48
C VAL A 185 5.02 0.17 -3.36
N LEU A 186 4.75 0.24 -4.65
CA LEU A 186 5.39 -0.64 -5.65
C LEU A 186 6.66 0.06 -6.12
N PHE A 187 7.82 -0.50 -5.77
CA PHE A 187 9.12 0.01 -6.22
C PHE A 187 9.55 -0.78 -7.46
N ALA A 188 9.19 -0.28 -8.63
CA ALA A 188 9.56 -0.86 -9.92
C ALA A 188 11.04 -0.56 -10.19
N CYS A 189 11.85 -1.59 -10.44
CA CYS A 189 13.30 -1.41 -10.55
C CYS A 189 13.91 -2.36 -11.58
N SER A 190 14.65 -1.79 -12.54
CA SER A 190 15.40 -2.54 -13.55
C SER A 190 16.88 -2.73 -13.18
N ASP A 191 17.42 -1.89 -12.31
CA ASP A 191 18.79 -2.00 -11.79
C ASP A 191 18.81 -2.65 -10.40
N ARG A 192 19.48 -3.81 -10.29
CA ARG A 192 19.62 -4.55 -9.03
C ARG A 192 20.40 -3.77 -7.96
N ALA A 193 21.28 -2.86 -8.35
CA ALA A 193 22.04 -2.04 -7.39
C ALA A 193 21.12 -1.07 -6.62
N LEU A 194 20.11 -0.49 -7.27
CA LEU A 194 19.13 0.39 -6.61
C LEU A 194 18.23 -0.38 -5.63
N ALA A 195 17.77 -1.57 -6.03
CA ALA A 195 17.03 -2.47 -5.15
C ALA A 195 17.87 -2.90 -3.94
N ALA A 196 19.18 -3.13 -4.13
CA ALA A 196 20.11 -3.43 -3.05
C ALA A 196 20.33 -2.22 -2.13
N ALA A 197 20.47 -1.01 -2.67
CA ALA A 197 20.60 0.24 -1.91
C ALA A 197 19.36 0.46 -1.01
N LEU A 198 18.16 0.27 -1.55
CA LEU A 198 16.91 0.34 -0.78
C LEU A 198 16.89 -0.67 0.38
N ARG A 199 17.20 -1.94 0.12
CA ARG A 199 17.25 -2.98 1.17
C ARG A 199 18.33 -2.72 2.21
N ALA A 200 19.44 -2.11 1.81
CA ALA A 200 20.59 -1.79 2.65
C ALA A 200 20.46 -0.47 3.39
N PHE A 201 19.38 0.30 3.17
CA PHE A 201 19.18 1.64 3.73
C PHE A 201 20.29 2.61 3.30
N ASP A 202 20.83 2.42 2.09
CA ASP A 202 21.85 3.30 1.50
C ASP A 202 21.17 4.49 0.81
N TRP A 203 20.68 5.42 1.64
CA TRP A 203 19.92 6.57 1.17
C TRP A 203 20.75 7.55 0.34
N ARG A 204 22.06 7.63 0.60
CA ARG A 204 22.96 8.46 -0.20
C ARG A 204 23.11 7.89 -1.60
N GLU A 205 23.30 6.59 -1.73
CA GLU A 205 23.30 5.95 -3.06
C GLU A 205 21.94 6.13 -3.74
N LEU A 206 20.85 5.75 -3.05
CA LEU A 206 19.51 5.68 -3.64
C LEU A 206 18.93 7.03 -4.06
N PHE A 207 19.08 8.08 -3.25
CA PHE A 207 18.40 9.36 -3.48
C PHE A 207 19.32 10.49 -3.96
N VAL A 208 20.64 10.37 -3.74
CA VAL A 208 21.61 11.42 -4.06
C VAL A 208 22.52 11.01 -5.22
N ALA A 209 23.31 9.94 -5.07
CA ALA A 209 24.27 9.54 -6.08
C ALA A 209 23.60 9.03 -7.37
N ARG A 210 22.48 8.31 -7.23
CA ARG A 210 21.67 7.78 -8.33
C ARG A 210 20.37 8.54 -8.54
N ARG A 211 20.36 9.85 -8.27
CA ARG A 211 19.18 10.70 -8.44
C ARG A 211 18.63 10.66 -9.87
N ASP A 212 19.52 10.61 -10.86
CA ASP A 212 19.24 10.53 -12.29
C ASP A 212 18.62 9.19 -12.74
N ALA A 213 18.74 8.14 -11.94
CA ALA A 213 18.15 6.83 -12.21
C ALA A 213 16.63 6.81 -11.95
N TRP A 214 16.11 7.75 -11.17
CA TRP A 214 14.67 7.85 -10.89
C TRP A 214 13.90 8.30 -12.14
N GLY A 215 12.87 7.54 -12.49
CA GLY A 215 12.09 7.71 -13.72
C GLY A 215 12.66 6.96 -14.94
N ALA A 216 13.93 6.55 -14.90
CA ALA A 216 14.60 5.85 -16.01
C ALA A 216 14.95 4.39 -15.71
N GLN A 217 15.22 4.07 -14.44
CA GLN A 217 15.64 2.74 -14.00
C GLN A 217 14.91 2.28 -12.73
N CYS A 218 14.41 3.21 -11.92
CA CYS A 218 13.48 2.93 -10.84
C CYS A 218 12.34 3.95 -10.79
N GLU A 219 11.19 3.52 -10.28
CA GLU A 219 10.08 4.43 -9.94
C GLU A 219 9.22 3.85 -8.82
N VAL A 220 8.32 4.70 -8.30
CA VAL A 220 7.34 4.31 -7.29
C VAL A 220 5.93 4.53 -7.80
N ARG A 221 5.05 3.57 -7.54
CA ARG A 221 3.60 3.75 -7.52
C ARG A 221 3.06 3.60 -6.11
N CYS A 222 2.22 4.53 -5.68
CA CYS A 222 1.55 4.44 -4.39
C CYS A 222 0.46 3.37 -4.45
N PHE A 223 0.38 2.51 -3.44
CA PHE A 223 -0.72 1.54 -3.33
C PHE A 223 -1.50 1.74 -2.03
N GLY A 224 -0.76 1.84 -0.92
CA GLY A 224 -1.31 1.93 0.42
C GLY A 224 -2.26 3.11 0.60
N HIS A 225 -3.53 2.84 0.90
CA HIS A 225 -4.53 3.90 1.02
C HIS A 225 -4.34 4.76 2.28
N ALA A 226 -3.84 4.19 3.37
CA ALA A 226 -3.47 4.94 4.58
C ALA A 226 -2.19 5.76 4.37
N LEU A 227 -1.26 5.31 3.53
CA LEU A 227 -0.12 6.13 3.10
C LEU A 227 -0.60 7.35 2.30
N LEU A 228 -1.51 7.16 1.36
CA LEU A 228 -2.09 8.25 0.56
C LEU A 228 -2.82 9.27 1.43
N GLU A 229 -3.57 8.81 2.44
CA GLU A 229 -4.19 9.68 3.44
C GLU A 229 -3.18 10.55 4.19
N LYS A 230 -2.07 9.96 4.68
CA LYS A 230 -0.97 10.70 5.32
C LYS A 230 -0.34 11.73 4.38
N LEU A 231 -0.26 11.42 3.08
CA LEU A 231 0.35 12.28 2.07
C LEU A 231 -0.54 13.47 1.66
N VAL A 232 -1.77 13.58 2.17
CA VAL A 232 -2.55 14.83 2.07
C VAL A 232 -1.96 15.93 2.96
N ALA A 233 -1.36 15.54 4.10
CA ALA A 233 -0.61 16.43 4.99
C ALA A 233 0.79 15.83 5.25
N PRO A 234 1.67 15.83 4.24
CA PRO A 234 2.93 15.08 4.27
C PRO A 234 3.90 15.62 5.34
N TYR A 235 4.67 14.72 5.93
CA TYR A 235 5.73 15.03 6.90
C TYR A 235 7.02 14.27 6.57
N LYS A 236 8.19 14.84 6.91
CA LYS A 236 9.51 14.36 6.48
C LYS A 236 9.74 12.86 6.72
N ALA A 237 9.35 12.36 7.88
CA ALA A 237 9.56 10.97 8.30
C ALA A 237 8.53 9.96 7.70
N CYS A 238 7.63 10.40 6.82
CA CYS A 238 6.64 9.52 6.20
C CYS A 238 7.35 8.38 5.46
N THR A 239 7.09 7.14 5.89
CA THR A 239 7.80 5.94 5.43
C THR A 239 6.79 4.89 4.95
N ALA A 240 6.99 4.44 3.72
CA ALA A 240 6.21 3.38 3.10
C ALA A 240 6.84 2.00 3.31
N HIS A 241 6.04 0.96 3.07
CA HIS A 241 6.49 -0.42 2.94
C HIS A 241 6.70 -0.76 1.46
N ALA A 242 7.91 -0.62 0.95
CA ALA A 242 8.20 -0.86 -0.45
C ALA A 242 8.22 -2.36 -0.77
N TRP A 243 7.36 -2.76 -1.69
CA TRP A 243 7.45 -4.03 -2.39
C TRP A 243 8.30 -3.84 -3.65
N ILE A 244 9.47 -4.46 -3.69
CA ILE A 244 10.39 -4.34 -4.83
C ILE A 244 9.89 -5.25 -5.95
N VAL A 245 9.65 -4.65 -7.12
CA VAL A 245 9.24 -5.35 -8.33
C VAL A 245 10.39 -5.26 -9.33
N GLU A 246 11.04 -6.38 -9.62
CA GLU A 246 12.06 -6.45 -10.68
C GLU A 246 11.35 -6.31 -12.04
N VAL A 247 11.70 -5.27 -12.80
CA VAL A 247 11.12 -4.98 -14.11
C VAL A 247 12.21 -5.01 -15.20
N PRO A 248 11.91 -5.42 -16.43
CA PRO A 248 12.88 -5.31 -17.52
C PRO A 248 13.16 -3.85 -17.86
N ALA A 249 14.33 -3.51 -18.41
CA ALA A 249 14.65 -2.13 -18.79
C ALA A 249 13.62 -1.51 -19.76
N ALA A 250 13.06 -2.32 -20.66
CA ALA A 250 12.01 -1.91 -21.60
C ALA A 250 10.73 -1.39 -20.92
N TYR A 251 10.50 -1.71 -19.64
CA TYR A 251 9.40 -1.17 -18.85
C TYR A 251 9.39 0.36 -18.85
N PHE A 252 10.56 1.00 -18.73
CA PHE A 252 10.68 2.47 -18.68
C PHE A 252 10.52 3.15 -20.04
N ALA A 253 10.51 2.39 -21.14
CA ALA A 253 10.22 2.91 -22.48
C ALA A 253 8.70 2.96 -22.76
N SER A 254 7.89 2.25 -21.97
CA SER A 254 6.43 2.21 -22.11
C SER A 254 5.76 3.44 -21.51
N ASP A 255 4.57 3.76 -22.02
CA ASP A 255 3.73 4.81 -21.41
C ASP A 255 3.29 4.45 -19.98
N VAL A 256 2.71 5.41 -19.27
CA VAL A 256 2.29 5.25 -17.87
C VAL A 256 1.22 4.15 -17.72
N ALA A 257 0.25 4.08 -18.63
CA ALA A 257 -0.85 3.13 -18.53
C ALA A 257 -0.38 1.68 -18.73
N ALA A 258 0.53 1.45 -19.68
CA ALA A 258 1.16 0.16 -19.90
C ALA A 258 2.03 -0.28 -18.70
N ARG A 259 2.75 0.67 -18.10
CA ARG A 259 3.53 0.43 -16.87
C ARG A 259 2.64 0.05 -15.69
N ASP A 260 1.54 0.77 -15.47
CA ASP A 260 0.58 0.49 -14.40
C ASP A 260 -0.08 -0.87 -14.60
N ALA A 261 -0.51 -1.20 -15.82
CA ALA A 261 -1.09 -2.50 -16.15
C ALA A 261 -0.09 -3.66 -15.96
N TRP A 262 1.19 -3.44 -16.30
CA TRP A 262 2.24 -4.41 -16.09
C TRP A 262 2.47 -4.67 -14.60
N LEU A 263 2.52 -3.60 -13.78
CA LEU A 263 2.66 -3.73 -12.32
C LEU A 263 1.46 -4.44 -11.70
N ASP A 264 0.25 -4.08 -12.11
CA ASP A 264 -0.99 -4.71 -11.63
C ASP A 264 -1.00 -6.22 -11.89
N ASP A 265 -0.63 -6.64 -13.11
CA ASP A 265 -0.51 -8.06 -13.47
C ASP A 265 0.62 -8.78 -12.72
N ALA A 266 1.84 -8.25 -12.76
CA ALA A 266 3.00 -8.92 -12.18
C ALA A 266 2.86 -9.10 -10.66
N VAL A 267 2.40 -8.05 -9.96
CA VAL A 267 2.25 -8.08 -8.51
C VAL A 267 1.05 -8.93 -8.10
N SER A 268 -0.07 -8.89 -8.83
CA SER A 268 -1.21 -9.77 -8.53
C SER A 268 -0.85 -11.24 -8.69
N ARG A 269 -0.11 -11.63 -9.74
CA ARG A 269 0.41 -12.99 -9.90
C ARG A 269 1.36 -13.37 -8.76
N ALA A 270 2.32 -12.49 -8.43
CA ALA A 270 3.24 -12.73 -7.32
C ALA A 270 2.51 -12.90 -5.98
N LEU A 271 1.48 -12.09 -5.73
CA LEU A 271 0.60 -12.26 -4.58
C LEU A 271 -0.10 -13.61 -4.66
N LEU A 272 -0.74 -14.02 -5.76
CA LEU A 272 -1.46 -15.30 -5.80
C LEU A 272 -0.57 -16.54 -5.65
N THR A 273 0.67 -16.49 -6.13
CA THR A 273 1.59 -17.64 -6.12
C THR A 273 2.53 -17.70 -4.91
N ALA A 274 2.68 -16.60 -4.17
CA ALA A 274 3.55 -16.59 -3.00
C ALA A 274 3.03 -17.56 -1.92
N GLY A 275 3.94 -18.27 -1.27
CA GLY A 275 3.61 -19.07 -0.08
C GLY A 275 3.26 -18.19 1.12
N GLU A 276 3.88 -18.46 2.27
CA GLU A 276 3.70 -17.61 3.44
C GLU A 276 4.26 -16.20 3.20
N LEU A 277 3.40 -15.19 3.33
CA LEU A 277 3.82 -13.79 3.32
C LEU A 277 4.05 -13.32 4.74
N THR A 278 5.14 -12.59 4.95
CA THR A 278 5.44 -11.94 6.25
C THR A 278 5.88 -10.52 5.98
N GLY A 279 5.84 -9.65 7.00
CA GLY A 279 6.29 -8.26 6.88
C GLY A 279 7.75 -8.08 6.42
N ARG A 280 8.56 -9.15 6.41
CA ARG A 280 9.96 -9.14 5.94
C ARG A 280 10.11 -8.95 4.43
N VAL A 281 9.02 -9.10 3.66
CA VAL A 281 9.03 -8.86 2.21
C VAL A 281 9.16 -7.38 1.85
N PHE A 282 8.83 -6.48 2.79
CA PHE A 282 8.85 -5.04 2.55
C PHE A 282 10.18 -4.41 2.97
N ALA A 283 10.70 -3.51 2.14
CA ALA A 283 11.78 -2.60 2.52
C ALA A 283 11.18 -1.26 2.98
N PRO A 284 11.59 -0.68 4.11
CA PRO A 284 11.17 0.66 4.50
C PRO A 284 11.64 1.69 3.45
N LEU A 285 10.79 2.62 3.04
CA LEU A 285 11.15 3.69 2.10
C LEU A 285 10.66 5.05 2.60
N PRO A 286 11.55 5.99 3.01
CA PRO A 286 11.17 7.37 3.31
C PRO A 286 10.69 8.07 2.03
N VAL A 287 9.37 8.24 1.86
CA VAL A 287 8.80 8.62 0.56
C VAL A 287 9.07 10.07 0.18
N LEU A 288 9.24 10.96 1.16
CA LEU A 288 9.65 12.34 0.87
C LEU A 288 11.14 12.48 0.51
N GLY A 289 11.91 11.39 0.58
CA GLY A 289 13.26 11.33 0.01
C GLY A 289 13.29 11.04 -1.49
N ILE A 290 12.17 10.64 -2.09
CA ILE A 290 12.11 10.30 -3.52
C ILE A 290 12.34 11.57 -4.37
N PRO A 291 13.32 11.59 -5.29
CA PRO A 291 13.57 12.72 -6.15
C PRO A 291 12.31 13.22 -6.87
N GLY A 292 12.08 14.54 -6.83
CA GLY A 292 10.92 15.18 -7.46
C GLY A 292 9.60 15.09 -6.66
N TRP A 293 9.56 14.40 -5.52
CA TRP A 293 8.34 14.34 -4.69
C TRP A 293 8.22 15.51 -3.72
N TRP A 294 9.33 15.96 -3.14
CA TRP A 294 9.30 16.96 -2.08
C TRP A 294 10.33 18.05 -2.34
N PRO A 295 9.95 19.34 -2.44
CA PRO A 295 10.89 20.41 -2.80
C PRO A 295 12.13 20.49 -1.90
N ALA A 296 11.97 20.22 -0.60
CA ALA A 296 13.10 20.28 0.32
C ALA A 296 14.18 19.20 0.02
N ASN A 297 13.84 18.13 -0.70
CA ASN A 297 14.77 17.04 -1.01
C ASN A 297 15.70 17.32 -2.21
N ASP A 298 15.54 18.48 -2.86
CA ASP A 298 16.49 18.98 -3.86
C ASP A 298 17.81 19.42 -3.22
N ALA A 299 17.77 19.83 -1.95
CA ALA A 299 18.98 20.12 -1.18
C ALA A 299 19.62 18.80 -0.69
N PRO A 300 20.91 18.51 -0.99
CA PRO A 300 21.57 17.30 -0.50
C PRO A 300 21.58 17.16 1.02
N SER A 301 21.55 18.28 1.77
CA SER A 301 21.50 18.28 3.23
C SER A 301 20.18 17.76 3.81
N PHE A 302 19.12 17.65 3.01
CA PHE A 302 17.86 17.05 3.43
C PHE A 302 18.05 15.61 3.94
N TYR A 303 18.97 14.87 3.31
CA TYR A 303 19.29 13.47 3.59
C TYR A 303 20.28 13.28 4.75
N ASP A 304 20.85 14.36 5.31
CA ASP A 304 21.77 14.27 6.46
C ASP A 304 21.04 14.06 7.79
N ASP A 305 19.70 14.18 7.80
CA ASP A 305 18.86 13.95 8.96
C ASP A 305 18.76 12.45 9.28
N GLN A 306 19.61 12.00 10.20
CA GLN A 306 19.70 10.61 10.63
C GLN A 306 18.46 10.10 11.39
N SER A 307 17.55 10.98 11.83
CA SER A 307 16.28 10.55 12.42
C SER A 307 15.34 9.91 11.40
N VAL A 308 15.50 10.30 10.12
CA VAL A 308 14.74 9.78 8.97
C VAL A 308 15.61 8.85 8.11
N PHE A 309 16.79 9.32 7.72
CA PHE A 309 17.70 8.65 6.80
C PHE A 309 18.80 7.90 7.55
N ARG A 310 18.40 7.07 8.52
CA ARG A 310 19.32 6.22 9.28
C ARG A 310 19.98 5.18 8.38
N ALA A 311 21.29 5.00 8.53
CA ALA A 311 22.02 3.95 7.84
C ALA A 311 21.56 2.57 8.32
N GLY A 312 21.64 1.56 7.43
CA GLY A 312 21.32 0.19 7.80
C GLY A 312 22.36 -0.36 8.77
N ARG A 313 21.96 -1.24 9.69
CA ARG A 313 22.83 -1.85 10.73
C ARG A 313 24.12 -2.49 10.21
N ARG A 314 24.25 -2.76 8.90
CA ARG A 314 25.48 -3.27 8.27
C ARG A 314 26.50 -2.20 7.89
N ALA A 315 26.07 -0.95 7.70
CA ALA A 315 26.95 0.18 7.40
C ALA A 315 27.67 0.71 8.67
N GLU A 316 27.10 0.48 9.85
CA GLU A 316 27.68 0.92 11.14
C GLU A 316 28.85 0.06 11.64
N ARG A 317 29.17 -1.08 11.01
CA ARG A 317 30.42 -1.79 11.31
C ARG A 317 31.55 -1.10 10.53
N PRO A 318 32.53 -0.47 11.22
CA PRO A 318 33.76 -0.07 10.55
C PRO A 318 34.38 -1.33 9.94
N ARG A 319 34.85 -1.23 8.69
CA ARG A 319 35.66 -2.29 8.09
C ARG A 319 36.97 -2.40 8.88
N SER A 320 36.98 -3.19 9.96
CA SER A 320 38.23 -3.69 10.53
C SER A 320 38.86 -4.61 9.48
N ARG A 321 39.98 -4.17 8.91
CA ARG A 321 40.90 -5.07 8.21
C ARG A 321 41.36 -6.11 9.24
N ASP A 322 40.88 -7.34 9.08
CA ASP A 322 41.66 -8.58 9.13
C ASP A 322 40.74 -9.80 9.36
N GLY A 323 40.95 -10.85 8.55
CA GLY A 323 40.73 -12.23 9.00
C GLY A 323 39.45 -12.96 8.59
N LYS A 324 39.61 -13.77 7.53
CA LYS A 324 38.98 -15.07 7.25
C LYS A 324 37.53 -15.11 6.74
N ILE A 325 37.45 -15.60 5.50
CA ILE A 325 36.27 -15.99 4.74
C ILE A 325 35.65 -17.24 5.39
N ALA A 326 34.37 -17.15 5.78
CA ALA A 326 33.51 -18.31 5.98
C ALA A 326 32.32 -18.18 5.01
N ALA A 327 32.22 -19.15 4.10
CA ALA A 327 31.14 -19.24 3.13
C ALA A 327 29.80 -19.50 3.83
N SER A 328 28.76 -18.75 3.49
CA SER A 328 27.38 -19.08 3.86
C SER A 328 26.45 -18.95 2.66
N LYS A 329 25.54 -19.91 2.57
CA LYS A 329 24.77 -20.31 1.39
C LYS A 329 23.71 -19.27 0.99
N ALA A 330 23.51 -19.20 -0.32
CA ALA A 330 22.57 -18.34 -1.03
C ALA A 330 21.10 -18.57 -0.60
N GLY A 331 20.39 -17.46 -0.34
CA GLY A 331 18.93 -17.42 -0.28
C GLY A 331 18.36 -17.26 -1.68
N GLN A 332 17.35 -18.08 -1.99
CA GLN A 332 16.71 -18.21 -3.30
C GLN A 332 16.06 -16.91 -3.77
N ALA A 333 16.39 -16.51 -5.00
CA ALA A 333 15.65 -15.55 -5.79
C ALA A 333 14.56 -16.28 -6.57
N VAL A 334 13.34 -15.75 -6.57
CA VAL A 334 12.27 -16.21 -7.47
C VAL A 334 12.48 -15.50 -8.80
N ALA A 335 12.98 -16.23 -9.79
CA ALA A 335 13.08 -15.77 -11.18
C ALA A 335 11.77 -16.05 -11.90
N ALA A 336 11.26 -15.07 -12.65
CA ALA A 336 10.24 -15.31 -13.66
C ALA A 336 10.91 -15.93 -14.91
N LEU A 337 10.39 -17.05 -15.37
CA LEU A 337 10.83 -17.74 -16.59
C LEU A 337 10.53 -16.88 -17.84
N PRO A 338 11.38 -16.91 -18.87
CA PRO A 338 11.08 -16.27 -20.15
C PRO A 338 10.05 -17.09 -20.94
N ALA A 339 9.19 -16.38 -21.68
CA ALA A 339 8.26 -16.96 -22.64
C ALA A 339 9.05 -17.61 -23.80
N THR A 340 8.73 -18.87 -24.09
CA THR A 340 9.27 -19.60 -25.23
C THR A 340 8.66 -19.06 -26.53
N ALA A 341 9.52 -18.59 -27.43
CA ALA A 341 9.18 -18.38 -28.83
C ALA A 341 8.83 -19.74 -29.46
N GLY A 342 7.67 -19.82 -30.13
CA GLY A 342 7.26 -21.00 -30.89
C GLY A 342 8.13 -21.13 -32.13
N GLU A 343 8.86 -22.25 -32.21
CA GLU A 343 9.43 -22.74 -33.46
C GLU A 343 8.29 -23.27 -34.34
N GLY A 344 8.32 -22.87 -35.61
CA GLY A 344 7.40 -23.36 -36.62
C GLY A 344 7.74 -24.80 -37.01
N GLU A 345 6.77 -25.69 -36.88
CA GLU A 345 6.76 -26.97 -37.60
C GLU A 345 5.77 -26.85 -38.75
N GLU A 346 6.33 -26.83 -39.96
CA GLU A 346 5.68 -26.90 -41.25
C GLU A 346 5.15 -28.33 -41.45
N SER A 347 3.84 -28.48 -41.65
CA SER A 347 3.18 -29.76 -41.96
C SER A 347 3.18 -30.05 -43.47
N PRO A 348 3.06 -31.33 -43.87
CA PRO A 348 3.48 -31.81 -45.17
C PRO A 348 2.45 -31.56 -46.28
N ASP A 349 3.00 -31.26 -47.45
CA ASP A 349 2.35 -31.16 -48.75
C ASP A 349 1.83 -32.54 -49.22
N SER A 350 0.53 -32.66 -49.48
CA SER A 350 -0.05 -33.73 -50.31
C SER A 350 -1.49 -33.40 -50.69
N THR A 351 -1.69 -32.82 -51.87
CA THR A 351 -2.76 -33.07 -52.85
C THR A 351 -2.34 -32.29 -54.11
N GLY A 352 -2.00 -32.88 -55.25
CA GLY A 352 -2.72 -33.92 -55.97
C GLY A 352 -3.66 -33.28 -56.98
N GLN A 353 -3.13 -32.67 -58.06
CA GLN A 353 -3.89 -32.23 -59.24
C GLN A 353 -2.96 -32.01 -60.45
N GLY A 354 -3.25 -32.65 -61.59
CA GLY A 354 -2.78 -32.22 -62.90
C GLY A 354 -2.19 -33.29 -63.82
N ASP A 355 -3.08 -33.93 -64.60
CA ASP A 355 -3.00 -34.23 -66.04
C ASP A 355 -1.70 -34.73 -66.69
N GLY A 356 -1.82 -35.89 -67.36
CA GLY A 356 -0.84 -36.40 -68.35
C GLY A 356 -0.89 -37.91 -68.53
#